data_AF-A0A1A3EFR7-F1
#
_entry.id   AF-A0A1A3EFR7-F1
#
_cell.length_a   1.000
_cell.length_b   1.000
_cell.length_c   1.000
_cell.angle_alpha   90.00
_cell.angle_beta   90.00
_cell.angle_gamma   90.00
#
_symmetry.space_group_name_H-M   'P 1'
#
loop_
_entity.id
_entity.type
_entity.pdbx_description
1 polymer ?
#
loop_
_entity_poly.entity_id
_entity_poly.type
_entity_poly.pdbx_seq_one_letter_code
_entity_poly.pdbx_strand_id
1 'polypeptide(L)'
;MTIEIIHNAAEGTLVHGTARGDGTNTILWDAEQRAVAALPPGGEPIKIGHHSERRHRNAIARAHDATRRAIDATDVADRASARAQAAATTTAHRYNPVTVKNRIEKLEAEQRADQRSLDGHRRVIARSATHEYVDEFGPATGPCRDRVIARMAQRSDEIAYWTAIYADLQASGVASTHSRDTISRGDFVQRRGHWYLVVRVNPKSVSVRMHDGASWTNTIGYHEITGHRPASSPATTDG
;
A
#
# COMPACT_ATOMS: atom_id res chain seq x y z
N MET A 1 -14.74 22.37 19.01
CA MET A 1 -15.01 21.80 17.67
C MET A 1 -16.39 22.28 17.27
N THR A 2 -16.50 23.05 16.19
CA THR A 2 -17.76 23.70 15.77
C THR A 2 -18.31 22.96 14.56
N ILE A 3 -19.45 22.30 14.74
CA ILE A 3 -20.26 21.76 13.64
C ILE A 3 -21.16 22.89 13.17
N GLU A 4 -21.04 23.30 11.91
CA GLU A 4 -21.93 24.29 11.32
C GLU A 4 -23.15 23.61 10.73
N ILE A 5 -24.31 23.89 11.32
CA ILE A 5 -25.60 23.45 10.79
C ILE A 5 -26.23 24.65 10.10
N ILE A 6 -26.22 24.65 8.77
CA ILE A 6 -26.78 25.73 7.95
C ILE A 6 -28.19 25.30 7.53
N HIS A 7 -29.19 26.15 7.76
CA HIS A 7 -30.55 25.93 7.28
C HIS A 7 -30.91 26.96 6.20
N ASN A 8 -31.25 26.46 5.02
CA ASN A 8 -31.62 27.21 3.84
C ASN A 8 -33.02 26.76 3.39
N ALA A 9 -33.90 27.69 3.02
CA ALA A 9 -35.26 27.36 2.56
C ALA A 9 -35.31 26.54 1.25
N ALA A 10 -34.28 26.63 0.41
CA ALA A 10 -34.15 25.89 -0.85
C ALA A 10 -33.46 24.52 -0.69
N GLU A 11 -32.53 24.38 0.26
CA GLU A 11 -31.69 23.17 0.41
C GLU A 11 -32.00 22.37 1.69
N GLY A 12 -32.83 22.91 2.58
CA GLY A 12 -33.09 22.33 3.89
C GLY A 12 -31.96 22.58 4.88
N THR A 13 -31.84 21.70 5.89
CA THR A 13 -30.77 21.75 6.89
C THR A 13 -29.58 20.92 6.41
N LEU A 14 -28.45 21.58 6.15
CA LEU A 14 -27.18 20.97 5.77
C LEU A 14 -26.20 21.03 6.95
N VAL A 15 -25.35 20.00 7.06
CA VAL A 15 -24.33 19.91 8.12
C VAL A 15 -22.95 19.96 7.49
N HIS A 16 -22.21 21.01 7.82
CA HIS A 16 -20.89 21.32 7.31
C HIS A 16 -19.81 21.09 8.38
N GLY A 17 -18.60 20.76 7.91
CA GLY A 17 -17.42 20.65 8.77
C GLY A 17 -17.24 19.28 9.43
N THR A 18 -17.84 18.22 8.88
CA THR A 18 -17.70 16.88 9.46
C THR A 18 -16.37 16.21 9.09
N ALA A 19 -15.79 15.47 10.04
CA ALA A 19 -14.54 14.75 9.92
C ALA A 19 -14.68 13.32 10.46
N ARG A 20 -13.69 12.45 10.19
CA ARG A 20 -13.70 11.07 10.68
C ARG A 20 -13.87 11.05 12.21
N GLY A 21 -14.89 10.35 12.69
CA GLY A 21 -15.10 10.09 14.12
C GLY A 21 -15.52 11.31 14.94
N ASP A 22 -16.00 12.37 14.28
CA ASP A 22 -16.46 13.60 14.94
C ASP A 22 -17.79 13.46 15.71
N GLY A 23 -18.45 12.30 15.61
CA GLY A 23 -19.71 12.00 16.29
C GLY A 23 -20.94 12.64 15.67
N THR A 24 -20.81 13.35 14.54
CA THR A 24 -21.93 14.09 13.92
C THR A 24 -23.05 13.16 13.48
N ASN A 25 -22.69 12.00 12.92
CA ASN A 25 -23.65 10.97 12.53
C ASN A 25 -24.51 10.52 13.72
N THR A 26 -23.89 10.24 14.87
CA THR A 26 -24.58 9.83 16.10
C THR A 26 -25.56 10.90 16.57
N ILE A 27 -25.14 12.17 16.57
CA ILE A 27 -26.00 13.30 16.97
C ILE A 27 -27.23 13.42 16.06
N LEU A 28 -27.07 13.16 14.76
CA LEU A 28 -28.15 13.26 13.79
C LEU A 28 -29.10 12.06 13.86
N TRP A 29 -28.61 10.86 14.13
CA TRP A 29 -29.46 9.71 14.47
C TRP A 29 -30.24 9.94 15.76
N ASP A 30 -29.64 10.54 16.79
CA ASP A 30 -30.38 10.91 18.01
C ASP A 30 -31.44 12.00 17.77
N ALA A 31 -31.20 12.90 16.80
CA ALA A 31 -32.17 13.90 16.37
C ALA A 31 -33.31 13.29 15.54
N GLU A 32 -32.99 12.33 14.68
CA GLU A 32 -33.95 11.52 13.92
C GLU A 32 -34.87 10.75 14.87
N GLN A 33 -34.31 10.06 15.86
CA GLN A 33 -35.09 9.27 16.82
C GLN A 33 -36.07 10.14 17.61
N ARG A 34 -35.63 11.35 18.01
CA ARG A 34 -36.53 12.34 18.65
C ARG A 34 -37.63 12.82 17.70
N ALA A 35 -37.33 12.99 16.41
CA ALA A 35 -38.31 13.44 15.43
C ALA A 35 -39.34 12.34 15.09
N VAL A 36 -38.90 11.08 15.00
CA VAL A 36 -39.77 9.90 14.81
C VAL A 36 -40.64 9.66 16.03
N ALA A 37 -40.07 9.74 17.24
CA ALA A 37 -40.84 9.58 18.49
C ALA A 37 -41.93 10.66 18.67
N ALA A 38 -41.80 11.80 18.00
CA ALA A 38 -42.80 12.87 18.02
C ALA A 38 -43.96 12.67 17.02
N LEU A 39 -43.93 11.60 16.20
CA LEU A 39 -45.01 11.26 15.29
C LEU A 39 -46.24 10.74 16.04
N PRO A 40 -47.46 10.93 15.50
CA PRO A 40 -48.66 10.34 16.08
C PRO A 40 -48.54 8.82 16.20
N PRO A 41 -48.97 8.24 17.34
CA PRO A 41 -48.83 6.82 17.59
C PRO A 41 -49.64 5.99 16.58
N GLY A 42 -49.08 4.85 16.17
CA GLY A 42 -49.79 3.88 15.33
C GLY A 42 -50.05 4.32 13.89
N GLY A 43 -49.42 5.40 13.39
CA GLY A 43 -49.60 5.85 12.02
C GLY A 43 -51.00 6.40 11.75
N GLU A 44 -51.56 7.14 12.71
CA GLU A 44 -52.88 7.78 12.58
C GLU A 44 -53.00 8.52 11.24
N PRO A 45 -54.12 8.39 10.50
CA PRO A 45 -54.31 9.14 9.26
C PRO A 45 -54.35 10.66 9.49
N ILE A 46 -53.88 11.43 8.51
CA ILE A 46 -54.01 12.89 8.53
C ILE A 46 -55.49 13.26 8.37
N LYS A 47 -56.05 13.92 9.39
CA LYS A 47 -57.41 14.47 9.37
C LYS A 47 -57.44 15.76 8.56
N ILE A 48 -57.83 15.67 7.28
CA ILE A 48 -57.89 16.79 6.35
C ILE A 48 -58.98 17.79 6.78
N GLY A 49 -58.68 19.09 6.75
CA GLY A 49 -59.59 20.18 7.16
C GLY A 49 -59.67 20.40 8.68
N HIS A 50 -58.99 19.58 9.48
CA HIS A 50 -58.98 19.74 10.93
C HIS A 50 -57.85 20.68 11.39
N HIS A 51 -58.03 21.39 12.50
CA HIS A 51 -57.03 22.33 13.02
C HIS A 51 -55.66 21.68 13.31
N SER A 52 -55.62 20.36 13.54
CA SER A 52 -54.40 19.58 13.79
C SER A 52 -53.66 19.13 12.52
N GLU A 53 -54.26 19.28 11.34
CA GLU A 53 -53.73 18.81 10.06
C GLU A 53 -52.32 19.34 9.78
N ARG A 54 -52.13 20.66 9.92
CA ARG A 54 -50.84 21.33 9.72
C ARG A 54 -49.76 20.78 10.65
N ARG A 55 -50.10 20.54 11.93
CA ARG A 55 -49.18 19.98 12.92
C ARG A 55 -48.75 18.57 12.53
N HIS A 56 -49.68 17.75 12.06
CA HIS A 56 -49.41 16.37 11.62
C HIS A 56 -48.44 16.36 10.42
N ARG A 57 -48.75 17.12 9.36
CA ARG A 57 -47.86 17.22 8.19
C ARG A 57 -46.46 17.69 8.56
N ASN A 58 -46.35 18.69 9.43
CA ASN A 58 -45.06 19.21 9.88
C ASN A 58 -44.28 18.18 10.71
N ALA A 59 -44.96 17.31 11.48
CA ALA A 59 -44.30 16.23 12.22
C ALA A 59 -43.70 15.19 11.28
N ILE A 60 -44.47 14.75 10.27
CA ILE A 60 -43.99 13.81 9.24
C ILE A 60 -42.81 14.42 8.47
N ALA A 61 -42.94 15.67 7.99
CA ALA A 61 -41.87 16.36 7.28
C ALA A 61 -40.59 16.44 8.13
N ARG A 62 -40.71 16.82 9.41
CA ARG A 62 -39.55 16.88 10.32
C ARG A 62 -38.87 15.52 10.52
N ALA A 63 -39.65 14.46 10.73
CA ALA A 63 -39.09 13.11 10.91
C ALA A 63 -38.34 12.65 9.65
N HIS A 64 -38.96 12.85 8.49
CA HIS A 64 -38.37 12.51 7.20
C HIS A 64 -37.11 13.31 6.88
N ASP A 65 -37.11 14.63 7.13
CA ASP A 65 -35.93 15.48 6.94
C ASP A 65 -34.81 15.14 7.92
N ALA A 66 -35.13 14.73 9.14
CA ALA A 66 -34.15 14.26 10.11
C ALA A 66 -33.53 12.91 9.69
N THR A 67 -34.35 12.00 9.15
CA THR A 67 -33.88 10.72 8.59
C THR A 67 -32.92 10.95 7.43
N ARG A 68 -33.28 11.80 6.46
CA ARG A 68 -32.40 12.13 5.33
C ARG A 68 -31.06 12.67 5.79
N ARG A 69 -31.06 13.62 6.75
CA ARG A 69 -29.84 14.18 7.32
C ARG A 69 -28.95 13.14 8.01
N ALA A 70 -29.54 12.22 8.75
CA ALA A 70 -28.79 11.16 9.43
C ALA A 70 -28.13 10.19 8.43
N ILE A 71 -28.84 9.84 7.35
CA ILE A 71 -28.31 9.04 6.24
C ILE A 71 -27.17 9.80 5.55
N ASP A 72 -27.39 11.06 5.16
CA ASP A 72 -26.37 11.87 4.47
C ASP A 72 -25.09 12.02 5.32
N ALA A 73 -25.23 12.19 6.63
CA ALA A 73 -24.09 12.27 7.54
C ALA A 73 -23.36 10.92 7.70
N THR A 74 -24.09 9.81 7.70
CA THR A 74 -23.51 8.45 7.67
C THR A 74 -22.68 8.27 6.40
N ASP A 75 -23.27 8.60 5.26
CA ASP A 75 -22.63 8.52 3.94
C ASP A 75 -21.35 9.35 3.86
N VAL A 76 -21.36 10.58 4.38
CA VAL A 76 -20.18 11.43 4.44
C VAL A 76 -19.09 10.81 5.32
N ALA A 77 -19.46 10.30 6.50
CA ALA A 77 -18.52 9.64 7.41
C ALA A 77 -17.89 8.39 6.77
N ASP A 78 -18.70 7.57 6.09
CA ASP A 78 -18.24 6.35 5.42
C ASP A 78 -17.30 6.66 4.25
N ARG A 79 -17.64 7.65 3.41
CA ARG A 79 -16.76 8.11 2.31
C ARG A 79 -15.43 8.63 2.85
N ALA A 80 -15.46 9.42 3.93
CA ALA A 80 -14.25 9.90 4.59
C ALA A 80 -13.41 8.74 5.15
N SER A 81 -14.07 7.75 5.78
CA SER A 81 -13.43 6.54 6.29
C SER A 81 -12.75 5.73 5.19
N ALA A 82 -13.48 5.43 4.11
CA ALA A 82 -13.00 4.69 2.95
C ALA A 82 -11.82 5.40 2.28
N ARG A 83 -11.90 6.72 2.08
CA ARG A 83 -10.79 7.52 1.51
C ARG A 83 -9.52 7.40 2.35
N ALA A 84 -9.64 7.50 3.66
CA ALA A 84 -8.49 7.41 4.55
C ALA A 84 -7.95 5.98 4.70
N GLN A 85 -8.80 4.94 4.61
CA GLN A 85 -8.34 3.56 4.48
C GLN A 85 -7.58 3.33 3.18
N ALA A 86 -8.09 3.83 2.05
CA ALA A 86 -7.41 3.74 0.76
C ALA A 86 -6.03 4.44 0.79
N ALA A 87 -5.95 5.62 1.43
CA ALA A 87 -4.68 6.33 1.62
C ALA A 87 -3.69 5.56 2.51
N ALA A 88 -4.17 4.94 3.59
CA ALA A 88 -3.36 4.10 4.46
C ALA A 88 -2.84 2.86 3.72
N THR A 89 -3.70 2.16 2.98
CA THR A 89 -3.33 0.99 2.17
C THR A 89 -2.30 1.36 1.09
N THR A 90 -2.50 2.49 0.40
CA THR A 90 -1.55 2.98 -0.61
C THR A 90 -0.18 3.28 0.02
N THR A 91 -0.19 3.90 1.18
CA THR A 91 1.03 4.19 1.97
C THR A 91 1.70 2.88 2.39
N ALA A 92 0.96 1.92 2.92
CA ALA A 92 1.48 0.61 3.31
C ALA A 92 2.10 -0.16 2.13
N HIS A 93 1.48 -0.11 0.94
CA HIS A 93 2.06 -0.70 -0.26
C HIS A 93 3.34 0.01 -0.71
N ARG A 94 3.39 1.35 -0.60
CA ARG A 94 4.58 2.14 -0.95
C ARG A 94 5.78 1.83 -0.08
N TYR A 95 5.55 1.58 1.21
CA TYR A 95 6.58 1.26 2.21
C TYR A 95 6.69 -0.24 2.52
N ASN A 96 6.04 -1.10 1.74
CA ASN A 96 6.21 -2.53 1.87
C ASN A 96 7.70 -2.88 1.69
N PRO A 97 8.35 -3.62 2.62
CA PRO A 97 9.78 -3.89 2.58
C PRO A 97 10.28 -4.49 1.27
N VAL A 98 9.51 -5.40 0.68
CA VAL A 98 9.86 -6.05 -0.59
C VAL A 98 9.81 -5.02 -1.73
N THR A 99 8.77 -4.19 -1.77
CA THR A 99 8.62 -3.11 -2.75
C THR A 99 9.75 -2.09 -2.64
N VAL A 100 10.10 -1.69 -1.41
CA VAL A 100 11.19 -0.74 -1.14
C VAL A 100 12.52 -1.32 -1.63
N LYS A 101 12.84 -2.58 -1.29
CA LYS A 101 14.08 -3.22 -1.76
C LYS A 101 14.13 -3.34 -3.29
N ASN A 102 13.05 -3.79 -3.92
CA ASN A 102 12.95 -3.89 -5.38
C ASN A 102 13.10 -2.51 -6.05
N ARG A 103 12.59 -1.44 -5.43
CA ARG A 103 12.79 -0.06 -5.90
C ARG A 103 14.25 0.35 -5.82
N ILE A 104 14.94 0.07 -4.72
CA ILE A 104 16.38 0.34 -4.58
C ILE A 104 17.16 -0.38 -5.68
N GLU A 105 16.91 -1.68 -5.87
CA GLU A 105 17.60 -2.48 -6.89
C GLU A 105 17.36 -1.94 -8.31
N LYS A 106 16.14 -1.47 -8.58
CA LYS A 106 15.80 -0.82 -9.86
C LYS A 106 16.56 0.49 -10.04
N LEU A 107 16.56 1.36 -9.03
CA LEU A 107 17.28 2.63 -9.08
C LEU A 107 18.79 2.42 -9.26
N GLU A 108 19.39 1.47 -8.55
CA GLU A 108 20.79 1.09 -8.72
C GLU A 108 21.09 0.54 -10.12
N ALA A 109 20.17 -0.23 -10.70
CA ALA A 109 20.32 -0.74 -12.06
C ALA A 109 20.25 0.36 -13.11
N GLU A 110 19.34 1.31 -12.93
CA GLU A 110 19.22 2.49 -13.78
C GLU A 110 20.42 3.43 -13.63
N GLN A 111 20.94 3.63 -12.42
CA GLN A 111 22.18 4.38 -12.17
C GLN A 111 23.37 3.77 -12.92
N ARG A 112 23.51 2.43 -12.89
CA ARG A 112 24.55 1.73 -13.66
C ARG A 112 24.34 1.86 -15.17
N ALA A 113 23.09 1.98 -15.64
CA ALA A 113 22.81 2.20 -17.05
C ALA A 113 23.22 3.61 -17.48
N ASP A 114 22.92 4.62 -16.66
CA ASP A 114 23.36 6.00 -16.89
C ASP A 114 24.87 6.13 -16.90
N GLN A 115 25.56 5.48 -15.96
CA GLN A 115 27.03 5.46 -15.93
C GLN A 115 27.60 4.88 -17.24
N ARG A 116 27.03 3.78 -17.75
CA ARG A 116 27.43 3.22 -19.07
C ARG A 116 27.13 4.16 -20.24
N SER A 117 26.05 4.94 -20.16
CA SER A 117 25.76 5.97 -21.16
C SER A 117 26.73 7.15 -21.07
N LEU A 118 27.17 7.51 -19.86
CA LEU A 118 28.11 8.59 -19.62
C LEU A 118 29.51 8.24 -20.15
N ASP A 119 30.01 7.07 -19.78
CA ASP A 119 31.37 6.61 -20.11
C ASP A 119 31.50 6.12 -21.56
N GLY A 120 30.36 5.78 -22.18
CA GLY A 120 30.33 5.00 -23.41
C GLY A 120 30.44 3.51 -23.11
N HIS A 121 29.90 2.68 -24.00
CA HIS A 121 29.99 1.23 -23.84
C HIS A 121 29.95 0.50 -25.17
N ARG A 122 30.55 -0.69 -25.17
CA ARG A 122 30.53 -1.66 -26.27
C ARG A 122 29.53 -2.75 -25.94
N ARG A 123 28.54 -2.99 -26.82
CA ARG A 123 27.55 -4.06 -26.67
C ARG A 123 27.69 -5.07 -27.79
N VAL A 124 27.97 -6.31 -27.42
CA VAL A 124 27.94 -7.44 -28.37
C VAL A 124 26.48 -7.84 -28.59
N ILE A 125 26.02 -7.77 -29.84
CA ILE A 125 24.64 -8.12 -30.22
C ILE A 125 24.55 -9.62 -30.52
N ALA A 126 25.48 -10.14 -31.31
CA ALA A 126 25.51 -11.54 -31.73
C ALA A 126 26.95 -12.00 -31.95
N ARG A 127 27.20 -13.28 -31.67
CA ARG A 127 28.44 -13.95 -32.02
C ARG A 127 28.13 -15.08 -32.99
N SER A 128 28.80 -15.08 -34.14
CA SER A 128 28.89 -16.23 -35.03
C SER A 128 30.24 -16.94 -34.82
N ALA A 129 30.43 -18.10 -35.44
CA ALA A 129 31.70 -18.85 -35.35
C ALA A 129 32.92 -18.05 -35.87
N THR A 130 32.69 -17.02 -36.70
CA THR A 130 33.74 -16.27 -37.39
C THR A 130 33.65 -14.76 -37.22
N HIS A 131 32.57 -14.22 -36.65
CA HIS A 131 32.40 -12.78 -36.50
C HIS A 131 31.61 -12.39 -35.26
N GLU A 132 31.99 -11.24 -34.67
CA GLU A 132 31.27 -10.63 -33.56
C GLU A 132 30.58 -9.37 -34.06
N TYR A 133 29.26 -9.32 -33.95
CA TYR A 133 28.46 -8.14 -34.25
C TYR A 133 28.35 -7.26 -33.01
N VAL A 134 28.81 -6.02 -33.11
CA VAL A 134 29.02 -5.13 -31.97
C VAL A 134 28.44 -3.76 -32.26
N ASP A 135 27.71 -3.20 -31.30
CA ASP A 135 27.41 -1.78 -31.24
C ASP A 135 28.43 -1.07 -30.35
N GLU A 136 29.03 0.01 -30.85
CA GLU A 136 29.88 0.90 -30.07
C GLU A 136 29.16 2.22 -29.81
N PHE A 137 29.03 2.58 -28.53
CA PHE A 137 28.46 3.84 -28.09
C PHE A 137 29.55 4.66 -27.44
N GLY A 138 29.88 5.81 -28.05
CA GLY A 138 30.81 6.78 -27.47
C GLY A 138 30.27 7.41 -26.18
N PRO A 139 31.14 8.08 -25.39
CA PRO A 139 30.74 8.77 -24.17
C PRO A 139 29.72 9.88 -24.46
N ALA A 140 28.84 10.15 -23.50
CA ALA A 140 27.87 11.23 -23.63
C ALA A 140 28.59 12.60 -23.68
N THR A 141 28.18 13.46 -24.61
CA THR A 141 28.77 14.79 -24.82
C THR A 141 27.74 15.90 -24.71
N GLY A 142 28.22 17.11 -24.41
CA GLY A 142 27.43 18.34 -24.38
C GLY A 142 26.18 18.25 -23.48
N PRO A 143 25.03 18.82 -23.90
CA PRO A 143 23.80 18.82 -23.10
C PRO A 143 23.23 17.43 -22.77
N CYS A 144 23.63 16.37 -23.50
CA CYS A 144 23.25 15.01 -23.15
C CYS A 144 23.98 14.55 -21.88
N ARG A 145 25.28 14.83 -21.80
CA ARG A 145 26.11 14.55 -20.62
C ARG A 145 25.55 15.21 -19.37
N ASP A 146 25.23 16.50 -19.46
CA ASP A 146 24.73 17.28 -18.31
C ASP A 146 23.41 16.72 -17.79
N ARG A 147 22.50 16.32 -18.69
CA ARG A 147 21.24 15.65 -18.31
C ARG A 147 21.46 14.31 -17.64
N VAL A 148 22.42 13.51 -18.11
CA VAL A 148 22.75 12.21 -17.49
C VAL A 148 23.33 12.42 -16.09
N ILE A 149 24.24 13.39 -15.92
CA ILE A 149 24.81 13.73 -14.60
C ILE A 149 23.70 14.22 -13.64
N ALA A 150 22.84 15.12 -14.08
CA ALA A 150 21.72 15.61 -13.25
C ALA A 150 20.77 14.48 -12.83
N ARG A 151 20.44 13.58 -13.77
CA ARG A 151 19.61 12.39 -13.48
C ARG A 151 20.28 11.43 -12.51
N MET A 152 21.60 11.23 -12.64
CA MET A 152 22.38 10.39 -11.73
C MET A 152 22.44 10.97 -10.32
N ALA A 153 22.53 12.29 -10.17
CA ALA A 153 22.51 12.96 -8.88
C ALA A 153 21.14 12.80 -8.19
N GLN A 154 20.05 13.02 -8.93
CA GLN A 154 18.71 12.75 -8.41
C GLN A 154 18.55 11.29 -7.97
N ARG A 155 19.01 10.33 -8.77
CA ARG A 155 18.94 8.91 -8.45
C ARG A 155 19.76 8.54 -7.24
N SER A 156 20.93 9.13 -7.03
CA SER A 156 21.71 8.88 -5.82
C SER A 156 20.96 9.35 -4.57
N ASP A 157 20.28 10.50 -4.63
CA ASP A 157 19.46 11.01 -3.53
C ASP A 157 18.26 10.08 -3.26
N GLU A 158 17.59 9.60 -4.31
CA GLU A 158 16.50 8.64 -4.19
C GLU A 158 16.97 7.30 -3.59
N ILE A 159 18.12 6.78 -4.02
CA ILE A 159 18.73 5.56 -3.47
C ILE A 159 19.04 5.77 -1.99
N ALA A 160 19.66 6.89 -1.61
CA ALA A 160 19.97 7.21 -0.22
C ALA A 160 18.71 7.26 0.64
N TYR A 161 17.68 7.97 0.17
CA TYR A 161 16.38 8.06 0.85
C TYR A 161 15.74 6.69 1.07
N TRP A 162 15.60 5.89 0.01
CA TRP A 162 14.95 4.58 0.13
C TRP A 162 15.78 3.58 0.94
N THR A 163 17.10 3.69 0.90
CA THR A 163 18.00 2.85 1.72
C THR A 163 17.84 3.17 3.21
N ALA A 164 17.73 4.45 3.58
CA ALA A 164 17.45 4.83 4.96
C ALA A 164 16.10 4.27 5.45
N ILE A 165 15.04 4.40 4.63
CA ILE A 165 13.73 3.80 4.93
C ILE A 165 13.81 2.27 5.09
N TYR A 166 14.58 1.59 4.24
CA TYR A 166 14.75 0.14 4.36
C TYR A 166 15.48 -0.26 5.64
N ALA A 167 16.49 0.53 6.05
CA ALA A 167 17.19 0.32 7.31
C ALA A 167 16.24 0.52 8.52
N ASP A 168 15.39 1.53 8.50
CA ASP A 168 14.36 1.74 9.54
C ASP A 168 13.36 0.57 9.62
N LEU A 169 12.96 0.02 8.45
CA LEU A 169 12.11 -1.16 8.37
C LEU A 169 12.81 -2.41 8.92
N GLN A 170 14.13 -2.53 8.75
CA GLN A 170 14.91 -3.63 9.35
C GLN A 170 15.05 -3.45 10.86
N ALA A 171 15.32 -2.23 11.33
CA ALA A 171 15.44 -1.92 12.76
C ALA A 171 14.11 -2.15 13.52
N SER A 172 12.98 -1.88 12.87
CA SER A 172 11.64 -2.18 13.41
C SER A 172 11.24 -3.66 13.29
N GLY A 173 12.07 -4.52 12.68
CA GLY A 173 11.80 -5.95 12.49
C GLY A 173 10.74 -6.28 11.44
N VAL A 174 10.31 -5.28 10.65
CA VAL A 174 9.31 -5.46 9.58
C VAL A 174 9.95 -6.00 8.30
N ALA A 175 11.18 -5.57 7.99
CA ALA A 175 11.95 -6.07 6.87
C ALA A 175 12.87 -7.23 7.27
N SER A 176 13.12 -8.13 6.32
CA SER A 176 14.09 -9.21 6.48
C SER A 176 15.50 -8.67 6.72
N THR A 177 16.17 -9.24 7.72
CA THR A 177 17.60 -9.02 8.01
C THR A 177 18.47 -10.17 7.52
N HIS A 178 17.89 -11.14 6.80
CA HIS A 178 18.61 -12.29 6.29
C HIS A 178 19.64 -11.87 5.24
N SER A 179 20.74 -12.63 5.21
CA SER A 179 21.87 -12.43 4.32
C SER A 179 22.55 -13.77 4.04
N ARG A 180 23.57 -13.75 3.19
CA ARG A 180 24.43 -14.92 2.95
C ARG A 180 25.06 -15.48 4.21
N ASP A 181 25.33 -14.64 5.21
CA ASP A 181 26.05 -15.06 6.42
C ASP A 181 25.12 -15.76 7.43
N THR A 182 23.81 -15.60 7.27
CA THR A 182 22.80 -16.18 8.18
C THR A 182 22.16 -17.45 7.62
N ILE A 183 22.23 -17.70 6.31
CA ILE A 183 21.59 -18.84 5.64
C ILE A 183 22.62 -19.72 4.96
N SER A 184 22.57 -21.01 5.27
CA SER A 184 23.44 -22.03 4.70
C SER A 184 22.71 -22.95 3.71
N ARG A 185 23.50 -23.67 2.91
CA ARG A 185 22.97 -24.74 2.04
C ARG A 185 22.41 -25.87 2.92
N GLY A 186 21.22 -26.36 2.58
CA GLY A 186 20.50 -27.36 3.36
C GLY A 186 19.47 -26.78 4.33
N ASP A 187 19.51 -25.48 4.59
CA ASP A 187 18.52 -24.80 5.43
C ASP A 187 17.16 -24.70 4.73
N PHE A 188 16.12 -24.43 5.53
CA PHE A 188 14.79 -24.13 5.02
C PHE A 188 14.49 -22.65 5.19
N VAL A 189 14.00 -22.02 4.11
CA VAL A 189 13.57 -20.62 4.10
C VAL A 189 12.09 -20.53 3.82
N GLN A 190 11.40 -19.62 4.50
CA GLN A 190 9.98 -19.39 4.33
C GLN A 190 9.74 -18.20 3.41
N ARG A 191 8.84 -18.37 2.44
CA ARG A 191 8.34 -17.30 1.59
C ARG A 191 6.86 -17.50 1.32
N ARG A 192 6.05 -16.47 1.59
CA ARG A 192 4.59 -16.48 1.39
C ARG A 192 3.91 -17.71 2.03
N GLY A 193 4.33 -18.07 3.25
CA GLY A 193 3.76 -19.19 4.00
C GLY A 193 4.32 -20.57 3.68
N HIS A 194 5.11 -20.73 2.61
CA HIS A 194 5.70 -22.02 2.22
C HIS A 194 7.18 -22.10 2.57
N TRP A 195 7.63 -23.28 2.99
CA TRP A 195 9.03 -23.58 3.29
C TRP A 195 9.72 -24.24 2.10
N TYR A 196 10.92 -23.77 1.79
CA TYR A 196 11.70 -24.26 0.66
C TYR A 196 13.13 -24.63 1.10
N LEU A 197 13.64 -25.73 0.56
CA LEU A 197 15.01 -26.19 0.83
C LEU A 197 16.03 -25.36 0.04
N VAL A 198 17.04 -24.82 0.72
CA VAL A 198 18.13 -24.05 0.11
C VAL A 198 19.15 -24.99 -0.54
N VAL A 199 19.30 -24.89 -1.86
CA VAL A 199 20.24 -25.69 -2.65
C VAL A 199 21.57 -24.93 -2.86
N ARG A 200 21.51 -23.60 -2.97
CA ARG A 200 22.69 -22.74 -3.20
C ARG A 200 22.48 -21.36 -2.58
N VAL A 201 23.56 -20.78 -2.05
CA VAL A 201 23.57 -19.44 -1.43
C VAL A 201 24.32 -18.45 -2.31
N ASN A 202 23.63 -17.46 -2.86
CA ASN A 202 24.20 -16.39 -3.70
C ASN A 202 24.36 -15.08 -2.88
N PRO A 203 25.05 -14.05 -3.40
CA PRO A 203 25.26 -12.82 -2.63
C PRO A 203 23.98 -12.03 -2.33
N LYS A 204 23.00 -12.05 -3.24
CA LYS A 204 21.73 -11.30 -3.11
C LYS A 204 20.49 -12.18 -2.93
N SER A 205 20.65 -13.49 -3.06
CA SER A 205 19.54 -14.44 -3.09
C SER A 205 19.97 -15.84 -2.70
N VAL A 206 19.01 -16.73 -2.50
CA VAL A 206 19.21 -18.16 -2.36
C VAL A 206 18.49 -18.88 -3.48
N SER A 207 19.09 -19.94 -4.01
CA SER A 207 18.42 -20.86 -4.94
C SER A 207 17.80 -21.98 -4.13
N VAL A 208 16.49 -22.16 -4.27
CA VAL A 208 15.69 -23.10 -3.51
C VAL A 208 15.07 -24.16 -4.40
N ARG A 209 14.76 -25.31 -3.80
CA ARG A 209 13.96 -26.36 -4.42
C ARG A 209 12.50 -26.18 -4.03
N MET A 210 11.60 -26.13 -5.02
CA MET A 210 10.17 -25.81 -4.80
C MET A 210 9.39 -26.95 -4.14
N HIS A 211 9.71 -28.19 -4.49
CA HIS A 211 9.12 -29.41 -3.95
C HIS A 211 10.17 -30.52 -3.95
N ASP A 212 9.96 -31.56 -3.16
CA ASP A 212 10.90 -32.68 -3.12
C ASP A 212 11.03 -33.36 -4.49
N GLY A 213 12.26 -33.68 -4.88
CA GLY A 213 12.56 -34.25 -6.21
C GLY A 213 12.56 -33.28 -7.41
N ALA A 214 12.30 -31.98 -7.24
CA ALA A 214 12.31 -31.05 -8.37
C ALA A 214 13.69 -30.96 -9.06
N SER A 215 13.70 -31.06 -10.40
CA SER A 215 14.91 -30.97 -11.23
C SER A 215 15.38 -29.53 -11.48
N TRP A 216 14.53 -28.54 -11.23
CA TRP A 216 14.87 -27.12 -11.36
C TRP A 216 14.87 -26.40 -10.00
N THR A 217 15.62 -25.30 -9.95
CA THR A 217 15.70 -24.41 -8.79
C THR A 217 15.04 -23.08 -9.08
N ASN A 218 14.39 -22.49 -8.07
CA ASN A 218 13.91 -21.11 -8.12
C ASN A 218 14.81 -20.20 -7.28
N THR A 219 14.79 -18.90 -7.51
CA THR A 219 15.62 -17.92 -6.78
C THR A 219 14.74 -17.06 -5.89
N ILE A 220 15.09 -16.95 -4.61
CA ILE A 220 14.42 -16.09 -3.63
C ILE A 220 15.43 -15.06 -3.13
N GLY A 221 15.10 -13.76 -3.28
CA GLY A 221 15.89 -12.67 -2.71
C GLY A 221 15.81 -12.67 -1.18
N TYR A 222 16.89 -12.29 -0.50
CA TYR A 222 16.90 -12.31 0.98
C TYR A 222 15.81 -11.44 1.60
N HIS A 223 15.45 -10.34 0.94
CA HIS A 223 14.40 -9.42 1.36
C HIS A 223 12.98 -10.00 1.28
N GLU A 224 12.78 -11.12 0.58
CA GLU A 224 11.49 -11.80 0.47
C GLU A 224 11.31 -12.93 1.48
N ILE A 225 12.36 -13.25 2.24
CA ILE A 225 12.35 -14.34 3.23
C ILE A 225 11.67 -13.84 4.50
N THR A 226 10.67 -14.58 4.97
CA THR A 226 9.91 -14.26 6.20
C THR A 226 10.26 -15.16 7.37
N GLY A 227 11.03 -16.22 7.14
CA GLY A 227 11.45 -17.15 8.18
C GLY A 227 12.61 -18.03 7.71
N HIS A 228 13.40 -18.49 8.67
CA HIS A 228 14.56 -19.33 8.44
C HIS A 228 14.59 -20.45 9.49
N ARG A 229 14.95 -21.65 9.06
CA ARG A 229 15.20 -22.81 9.90
C ARG A 229 16.52 -23.45 9.46
N PRO A 230 17.50 -23.59 10.36
CA PRO A 230 18.71 -24.32 10.03
C PRO A 230 18.36 -25.77 9.70
N ALA A 231 19.17 -26.42 8.87
CA ALA A 231 19.07 -27.87 8.70
C ALA A 231 19.14 -28.52 10.09
N SER A 232 18.09 -29.25 10.49
CA SER A 232 18.12 -30.05 11.71
C SER A 232 19.33 -30.96 11.63
N SER A 233 20.26 -30.85 12.59
CA SER A 233 21.35 -31.83 12.74
C SER A 233 20.71 -33.22 12.73
N PRO A 234 21.23 -34.18 11.94
CA PRO A 234 20.71 -35.54 12.00
C PRO A 234 20.82 -35.99 13.45
N ALA A 235 19.69 -36.34 14.07
CA ALA A 235 19.66 -36.92 15.39
C ALA A 235 20.59 -38.14 15.38
N THR A 236 21.61 -38.10 16.25
CA THR A 236 22.42 -39.26 16.62
C THR A 236 21.47 -40.41 16.93
N THR A 237 21.39 -41.36 16.01
CA THR A 237 20.84 -42.69 16.29
C THR A 237 22.01 -43.48 16.84
N ASP A 238 22.22 -43.41 18.15
CA ASP A 238 23.07 -44.37 18.87
C ASP A 238 22.43 -45.75 18.72
N GLY A 239 23.22 -46.70 18.22
CA GLY A 239 22.92 -48.14 18.23
C GLY A 239 23.58 -48.85 19.40
#